data_AF-A0A965ZEU5-F1
#
_entry.id   AF-A0A965ZEU5-F1
#
_cell.length_a   1.000
_cell.length_b   1.000
_cell.length_c   1.000
_cell.angle_alpha   90.00
_cell.angle_beta   90.00
_cell.angle_gamma   90.00
#
_symmetry.space_group_name_H-M   'P 1'
#
loop_
_entity.id
_entity.type
_entity.pdbx_description
1 polymer ?
#
loop_
_entity_poly.entity_id
_entity_poly.type
_entity_poly.pdbx_seq_one_letter_code
_entity_poly.pdbx_strand_id
1 'polypeptide(L)'
;MLLVCTYANAQGVLQKSITINASQQRLGTVLHLMEQRGNFTFSYNSNLVPKDSLVNLHIANQSVKSALDQLLSNRFEYREAQNFIILRYAPSRLTLTTDKVMNEDHSYHISGFIINEQNGQKLANASVYDRRTLQSALTDQNGYFDIKLKNEVQPITLTISKENYRDTTVTFLSDVTINGTSGDNEFTYLPGDLSRLDQTGLGRFFISTKQQIQAVNLGGLITRQPFQASIVPGLSSHGSLSGQVVNKVSLNLAGGYNAGVNGAEVGGVFNLDRGDVTFFQMATVFNEVGGTMSGIQLAGAFNHVLSGVKGFQFGGGFNFAEGRLNGVQLAIGLNRSKQMEGVQASVAMNIATGDAEGGQIALGNIAQGKFSGVQFGPLFNYARNLRGVQFGLINISDTSSGASIGLINLVRHGYHRIVINTNETVDANLLYKTGTAMLHNIVLVGADLSGNKKLYEGGLGFGNQINVFKWLALNTEISTRYLYQGDTKYTNLLNRLDVGINIKLGRSLSIIGGPSYNYYYSDQKQAINGYAYVKDESNHHSTSNTYFTRWLGWTAGITLFNY
;
A
#
# COMPACT_ATOMS: atom_id res chain seq x y z
N MET A 1 20.47 -23.04 24.95
CA MET A 1 21.13 -23.90 23.94
C MET A 1 20.94 -23.25 22.59
N LEU A 2 21.99 -22.70 21.98
CA LEU A 2 21.96 -22.32 20.57
C LEU A 2 23.39 -22.30 20.04
N LEU A 3 23.70 -23.32 19.25
CA LEU A 3 24.91 -23.46 18.45
C LEU A 3 24.78 -22.56 17.21
N VAL A 4 25.84 -21.82 16.90
CA VAL A 4 26.05 -21.19 15.60
C VAL A 4 27.23 -21.90 14.95
N CYS A 5 26.96 -22.60 13.83
CA CYS A 5 27.96 -23.16 12.94
C CYS A 5 28.78 -22.03 12.31
N THR A 6 30.10 -22.06 12.52
CA THR A 6 31.04 -21.17 11.85
C THR A 6 31.47 -21.75 10.51
N TYR A 7 31.21 -21.00 9.45
CA TYR A 7 31.88 -21.14 8.16
C TYR A 7 33.40 -21.04 8.38
N ALA A 8 34.13 -22.10 8.07
CA ALA A 8 35.58 -22.10 8.09
C ALA A 8 36.10 -21.19 6.96
N ASN A 9 36.37 -19.93 7.28
CA ASN A 9 37.15 -19.06 6.40
C ASN A 9 38.57 -19.61 6.34
N ALA A 10 39.01 -19.99 5.15
CA ALA A 10 40.40 -20.35 4.90
C ALA A 10 41.29 -19.17 5.31
N GLN A 11 42.16 -19.38 6.31
CA GLN A 11 43.09 -18.36 6.78
C GLN A 11 43.99 -17.92 5.61
N GLY A 12 44.05 -16.61 5.36
CA GLY A 12 44.91 -16.02 4.33
C GLY A 12 46.34 -16.54 4.48
N VAL A 13 46.99 -16.80 3.35
CA VAL A 13 48.30 -17.46 3.25
C VAL A 13 49.36 -16.74 4.11
N LEU A 14 49.34 -15.40 4.16
CA LEU A 14 50.27 -14.62 5.00
C LEU A 14 50.04 -14.81 6.51
N GLN A 15 48.84 -15.20 6.92
CA GLN A 15 48.46 -15.39 8.32
C GLN A 15 48.64 -16.84 8.79
N LYS A 16 48.80 -17.81 7.88
CA LYS A 16 49.03 -19.22 8.21
C LYS A 16 50.24 -19.36 9.15
N SER A 17 50.10 -20.20 10.17
CA SER A 17 51.18 -20.42 11.13
C SER A 17 52.11 -21.53 10.65
N ILE A 18 53.42 -21.27 10.68
CA ILE A 18 54.47 -22.19 10.29
C ILE A 18 55.53 -22.30 11.38
N THR A 19 56.22 -23.44 11.41
CA THR A 19 57.36 -23.71 12.29
C THR A 19 58.56 -24.01 11.41
N ILE A 20 59.61 -23.21 11.53
CA ILE A 20 60.85 -23.35 10.76
C ILE A 20 62.04 -23.16 11.69
N ASN A 21 62.99 -24.08 11.57
CA ASN A 21 64.24 -24.04 12.28
C ASN A 21 65.36 -24.21 11.25
N ALA A 22 66.03 -23.12 10.91
CA ALA A 22 67.09 -23.05 9.91
C ALA A 22 68.26 -22.22 10.45
N SER A 23 69.47 -22.79 10.44
CA SER A 23 70.70 -22.09 10.80
C SER A 23 71.69 -22.14 9.63
N GLN A 24 72.25 -20.99 9.25
CA GLN A 24 73.22 -20.84 8.17
C GLN A 24 72.76 -21.49 6.85
N GLN A 25 71.48 -21.33 6.52
CA GLN A 25 70.90 -21.86 5.27
C GLN A 25 70.71 -20.74 4.24
N ARG A 26 70.83 -21.08 2.95
CA ARG A 26 70.56 -20.13 1.86
C ARG A 26 69.10 -19.64 1.93
N LEU A 27 68.88 -18.33 1.82
CA LEU A 27 67.56 -17.71 1.86
C LEU A 27 66.58 -18.37 0.87
N GLY A 28 67.05 -18.72 -0.33
CA GLY A 28 66.22 -19.43 -1.31
C GLY A 28 65.71 -20.79 -0.82
N THR A 29 66.53 -21.53 -0.06
CA THR A 29 66.16 -22.81 0.55
C THR A 29 65.16 -22.63 1.68
N VAL A 30 65.32 -21.59 2.50
CA VAL A 30 64.40 -21.29 3.60
C VAL A 30 63.03 -20.83 3.06
N LEU A 31 63.02 -19.99 2.01
CA LEU A 31 61.78 -19.60 1.32
C LEU A 31 61.08 -20.83 0.73
N HIS A 32 61.80 -21.77 0.13
CA HIS A 32 61.20 -23.01 -0.38
C HIS A 32 60.64 -23.90 0.74
N LEU A 33 61.31 -23.97 1.89
CA LEU A 33 60.79 -24.68 3.06
C LEU A 33 59.49 -24.05 3.58
N MET A 34 59.37 -22.71 3.53
CA MET A 34 58.13 -22.00 3.85
C MET A 34 57.00 -22.33 2.87
N GLU A 35 57.29 -22.38 1.56
CA GLU A 35 56.33 -22.79 0.52
C GLU A 35 55.75 -24.19 0.81
N GLN A 36 56.63 -25.14 1.14
CA GLN A 36 56.23 -26.52 1.44
C GLN A 36 55.41 -26.64 2.73
N ARG A 37 55.82 -25.94 3.80
CA ARG A 37 55.13 -26.00 5.11
C ARG A 37 53.81 -25.23 5.12
N GLY A 38 53.70 -24.16 4.34
CA GLY A 38 52.50 -23.31 4.26
C GLY A 38 51.55 -23.64 3.11
N ASN A 39 51.97 -24.53 2.19
CA ASN A 39 51.24 -24.92 0.97
C ASN A 39 50.87 -23.71 0.08
N PHE A 40 51.88 -22.94 -0.32
CA PHE A 40 51.78 -21.77 -1.23
C PHE A 40 53.11 -21.54 -1.96
N THR A 41 53.16 -20.64 -2.94
CA THR A 41 54.39 -20.34 -3.71
C THR A 41 54.78 -18.86 -3.62
N PHE A 42 56.06 -18.52 -3.61
CA PHE A 42 56.53 -17.15 -3.70
C PHE A 42 56.73 -16.70 -5.15
N SER A 43 56.38 -15.45 -5.45
CA SER A 43 56.69 -14.80 -6.73
C SER A 43 57.50 -13.52 -6.48
N TYR A 44 58.67 -13.42 -7.10
CA TYR A 44 59.57 -12.29 -6.88
C TYR A 44 60.63 -12.21 -7.97
N ASN A 45 61.24 -11.03 -8.12
CA ASN A 45 62.38 -10.85 -9.00
C ASN A 45 63.65 -11.44 -8.34
N SER A 46 64.27 -12.44 -8.99
CA SER A 46 65.44 -13.14 -8.49
C SER A 46 66.67 -12.26 -8.30
N ASN A 47 66.76 -11.13 -9.00
CA ASN A 47 67.90 -10.21 -8.88
C ASN A 47 67.79 -9.32 -7.63
N LEU A 48 66.57 -9.18 -7.07
CA LEU A 48 66.31 -8.32 -5.92
C LEU A 48 66.29 -9.10 -4.60
N VAL A 49 65.97 -10.40 -4.63
CA VAL A 49 66.01 -11.29 -3.47
C VAL A 49 67.31 -12.08 -3.48
N PRO A 50 68.24 -11.86 -2.52
CA PRO A 50 69.56 -12.46 -2.54
C PRO A 50 69.51 -13.93 -2.08
N LYS A 51 69.08 -14.83 -2.97
CA LYS A 51 68.79 -16.25 -2.68
C LYS A 51 69.96 -17.00 -2.03
N ASP A 52 71.20 -16.63 -2.36
CA ASP A 52 72.41 -17.27 -1.85
C ASP A 52 72.89 -16.74 -0.49
N SER A 53 72.26 -15.68 0.04
CA SER A 53 72.60 -15.17 1.38
C SER A 53 72.26 -16.20 2.46
N LEU A 54 73.19 -16.42 3.39
CA LEU A 54 72.98 -17.30 4.54
C LEU A 54 72.15 -16.57 5.60
N VAL A 55 71.05 -17.20 6.03
CA VAL A 55 70.12 -16.66 7.02
C VAL A 55 69.90 -17.66 8.16
N ASN A 56 69.53 -17.14 9.33
CA ASN A 56 69.09 -17.93 10.47
C ASN A 56 67.62 -17.57 10.75
N LEU A 57 66.75 -18.58 10.89
CA LEU A 57 65.35 -18.40 11.24
C LEU A 57 64.91 -19.51 12.20
N HIS A 58 64.49 -19.12 13.40
CA HIS A 58 64.04 -20.01 14.45
C HIS A 58 62.66 -19.56 14.93
N ILE A 59 61.61 -20.11 14.31
CA ILE A 59 60.22 -19.75 14.61
C ILE A 59 59.40 -21.01 14.88
N ALA A 60 58.53 -20.93 15.89
CA ALA A 60 57.55 -21.97 16.21
C ALA A 60 56.15 -21.36 16.21
N ASN A 61 55.26 -21.91 15.38
CA ASN A 61 53.87 -21.51 15.26
C ASN A 61 53.67 -19.99 15.05
N GLN A 62 54.48 -19.38 14.17
CA GLN A 62 54.37 -17.95 13.81
C GLN A 62 53.79 -17.78 12.41
N SER A 63 53.14 -16.65 12.15
CA SER A 63 52.58 -16.38 10.83
C SER A 63 53.65 -16.28 9.74
N VAL A 64 53.33 -16.72 8.53
CA VAL A 64 54.21 -16.56 7.34
C VAL A 64 54.68 -15.11 7.20
N LYS A 65 53.80 -14.13 7.44
CA LYS A 65 54.18 -12.70 7.43
C LYS A 65 55.27 -12.38 8.44
N SER A 66 55.15 -12.84 9.69
CA SER A 66 56.15 -12.56 10.73
C SER A 66 57.50 -13.23 10.41
N ALA A 67 57.46 -14.44 9.85
CA ALA A 67 58.64 -15.13 9.34
C ALA A 67 59.34 -14.34 8.23
N LEU A 68 58.58 -13.79 7.27
CA LEU A 68 59.11 -12.95 6.19
C LEU A 68 59.70 -11.64 6.72
N ASP A 69 59.04 -10.99 7.67
CA ASP A 69 59.52 -9.75 8.28
C ASP A 69 60.88 -9.94 8.96
N GLN A 70 61.09 -11.09 9.63
CA GLN A 70 62.39 -11.48 10.22
C GLN A 70 63.44 -11.82 9.16
N LEU A 71 63.07 -12.61 8.14
CA LEU A 71 64.00 -13.05 7.09
C LEU A 71 64.47 -11.91 6.18
N LEU A 72 63.57 -10.99 5.85
CA LEU A 72 63.78 -9.96 4.84
C LEU A 72 64.00 -8.57 5.46
N SER A 73 64.17 -8.50 6.79
CA SER A 73 64.48 -7.30 7.56
C SER A 73 63.59 -6.10 7.23
N ASN A 74 62.29 -6.34 6.99
CA ASN A 74 61.32 -5.33 6.54
C ASN A 74 61.68 -4.57 5.24
N ARG A 75 62.58 -5.09 4.39
CA ARG A 75 62.97 -4.42 3.13
C ARG A 75 62.04 -4.72 1.95
N PHE A 76 61.02 -5.54 2.18
CA PHE A 76 60.10 -6.00 1.16
C PHE A 76 58.64 -5.82 1.62
N GLU A 77 57.75 -5.60 0.66
CA GLU A 77 56.31 -5.62 0.80
C GLU A 77 55.77 -6.97 0.26
N TYR A 78 54.74 -7.51 0.89
CA TYR A 78 54.14 -8.79 0.50
C TYR A 78 52.70 -8.60 0.07
N ARG A 79 52.33 -9.16 -1.08
CA ARG A 79 50.94 -9.16 -1.56
C ARG A 79 50.47 -10.59 -1.76
N GLU A 80 49.28 -10.90 -1.26
CA GLU A 80 48.68 -12.23 -1.38
C GLU A 80 47.80 -12.32 -2.63
N ALA A 81 47.93 -13.40 -3.39
CA ALA A 81 47.10 -13.68 -4.56
C ALA A 81 46.82 -15.19 -4.67
N GLN A 82 45.59 -15.61 -4.39
CA GLN A 82 45.15 -17.02 -4.36
C GLN A 82 46.06 -17.94 -3.53
N ASN A 83 47.08 -18.54 -4.15
CA ASN A 83 48.06 -19.42 -3.51
C ASN A 83 49.51 -18.93 -3.66
N PHE A 84 49.68 -17.64 -3.98
CA PHE A 84 50.97 -16.98 -4.12
C PHE A 84 51.16 -15.86 -3.10
N ILE A 85 52.40 -15.68 -2.67
CA ILE A 85 52.86 -14.45 -2.01
C ILE A 85 53.88 -13.75 -2.91
N ILE A 86 53.57 -12.52 -3.31
CA ILE A 86 54.44 -11.70 -4.16
C ILE A 86 55.35 -10.85 -3.27
N LEU A 87 56.68 -10.98 -3.41
CA LEU A 87 57.65 -10.16 -2.67
C LEU A 87 58.13 -9.00 -3.55
N ARG A 88 57.83 -7.76 -3.14
CA ARG A 88 58.25 -6.53 -3.82
C ARG A 88 59.31 -5.81 -2.99
N TYR A 89 60.47 -5.52 -3.56
CA TYR A 89 61.52 -4.76 -2.86
C TYR A 89 61.06 -3.31 -2.61
N ALA A 90 61.01 -2.92 -1.34
CA ALA A 90 60.53 -1.60 -0.89
C ALA A 90 61.14 -1.26 0.49
N PRO A 91 62.45 -0.91 0.53
CA PRO A 91 63.20 -0.73 1.77
C PRO A 91 62.84 0.52 2.56
N SER A 92 62.30 1.55 1.91
CA SER A 92 62.07 2.87 2.52
C SER A 92 60.57 3.20 2.63
N ARG A 93 60.20 4.04 3.60
CA ARG A 93 58.83 4.50 3.84
C ARG A 93 58.73 6.01 3.67
N LEU A 94 57.55 6.47 3.26
CA LEU A 94 57.25 7.88 3.02
C LEU A 94 56.37 8.41 4.16
N THR A 95 56.64 9.62 4.61
CA THR A 95 55.76 10.35 5.53
C THR A 95 55.42 11.70 4.92
N LEU A 96 54.16 12.11 5.10
CA LEU A 96 53.64 13.38 4.63
C LEU A 96 53.54 14.35 5.80
N THR A 97 54.20 15.50 5.67
CA THR A 97 54.05 16.63 6.61
C THR A 97 53.28 17.74 5.90
N THR A 98 52.06 18.03 6.37
CA THR A 98 51.18 19.04 5.76
C THR A 98 51.25 20.35 6.51
N ASP A 99 51.43 21.46 5.79
CA ASP A 99 51.55 22.78 6.43
C ASP A 99 50.27 23.63 6.30
N LYS A 100 49.45 23.47 5.25
CA LYS A 100 48.19 24.22 5.06
C LYS A 100 47.18 23.47 4.19
N VAL A 101 45.90 23.49 4.58
CA VAL A 101 44.75 23.19 3.71
C VAL A 101 44.01 24.50 3.51
N MET A 102 44.09 25.06 2.30
CA MET A 102 43.35 26.30 1.96
C MET A 102 42.12 25.95 1.13
N ASN A 103 40.99 26.54 1.51
CA ASN A 103 39.73 26.44 0.79
C ASN A 103 39.51 27.76 0.02
N GLU A 104 39.63 27.69 -1.30
CA GLU A 104 39.25 28.78 -2.21
C GLU A 104 38.34 28.18 -3.28
N ASP A 105 37.12 28.74 -3.39
CA ASP A 105 36.06 28.41 -4.35
C ASP A 105 36.16 27.04 -5.04
N HIS A 106 35.48 26.04 -4.46
CA HIS A 106 35.27 24.69 -5.02
C HIS A 106 36.56 23.87 -5.29
N SER A 107 37.70 24.29 -4.74
CA SER A 107 38.95 23.54 -4.83
C SER A 107 39.74 23.54 -3.53
N TYR A 108 40.34 22.40 -3.22
CA TYR A 108 41.29 22.25 -2.12
C TYR A 108 42.70 22.32 -2.67
N HIS A 109 43.55 23.15 -2.06
CA HIS A 109 44.99 23.09 -2.25
C HIS A 109 45.58 22.31 -1.07
N ILE A 110 46.15 21.14 -1.36
CA ILE A 110 46.91 20.37 -0.38
C ILE A 110 48.38 20.52 -0.71
N SER A 111 49.13 21.11 0.21
CA SER A 111 50.56 21.28 0.07
C SER A 111 51.34 20.79 1.28
N GLY A 112 52.58 20.41 1.05
CA GLY A 112 53.46 19.88 2.07
C GLY A 112 54.75 19.32 1.50
N PHE A 113 55.48 18.60 2.35
CA PHE A 113 56.75 17.97 1.96
C PHE A 113 56.65 16.46 2.07
N ILE A 114 57.26 15.76 1.11
CA ILE A 114 57.47 14.32 1.17
C ILE A 114 58.86 14.06 1.72
N ILE A 115 58.93 13.35 2.85
CA ILE A 115 60.18 13.01 3.51
C ILE A 115 60.36 11.50 3.61
N ASN A 116 61.61 11.05 3.57
CA ASN A 116 61.98 9.70 3.95
C ASN A 116 61.93 9.57 5.48
N GLU A 117 61.10 8.64 5.96
CA GLU A 117 60.84 8.43 7.40
C GLU A 117 62.12 8.10 8.20
N GLN A 118 63.12 7.45 7.58
CA GLN A 118 64.31 6.95 8.28
C GLN A 118 65.41 8.00 8.46
N ASN A 119 65.55 8.96 7.53
CA ASN A 119 66.66 9.92 7.55
C ASN A 119 66.21 11.39 7.47
N GLY A 120 64.90 11.66 7.38
CA GLY A 120 64.34 13.01 7.31
C GLY A 120 64.61 13.75 6.00
N GLN A 121 65.20 13.08 5.00
CA GLN A 121 65.55 13.71 3.72
C GLN A 121 64.28 14.03 2.92
N LYS A 122 64.16 15.27 2.44
CA LYS A 122 63.09 15.68 1.53
C LYS A 122 63.29 15.06 0.14
N LEU A 123 62.23 14.53 -0.45
CA LEU A 123 62.30 13.68 -1.64
C LEU A 123 61.74 14.37 -2.89
N ALA A 124 62.60 14.60 -3.86
CA ALA A 124 62.23 15.14 -5.17
C ALA A 124 61.65 14.07 -6.12
N ASN A 125 60.81 14.53 -7.07
CA ASN A 125 60.19 13.71 -8.11
C ASN A 125 59.37 12.52 -7.57
N ALA A 126 58.68 12.68 -6.43
CA ALA A 126 57.69 11.75 -5.93
C ALA A 126 56.31 12.10 -6.49
N SER A 127 55.54 11.11 -6.90
CA SER A 127 54.18 11.31 -7.42
C SER A 127 53.19 11.33 -6.26
N VAL A 128 52.47 12.43 -6.11
CA VAL A 128 51.35 12.58 -5.18
C VAL A 128 50.08 12.64 -6.00
N TYR A 129 49.14 11.71 -5.81
CA TYR A 129 47.96 11.63 -6.65
C TYR A 129 46.75 11.07 -5.91
N ASP A 130 45.56 11.52 -6.31
CA ASP A 130 44.30 10.89 -5.94
C ASP A 130 43.96 9.81 -6.96
N ARG A 131 43.80 8.57 -6.49
CA ARG A 131 43.47 7.41 -7.34
C ARG A 131 42.10 7.51 -8.00
N ARG A 132 41.18 8.29 -7.44
CA ARG A 132 39.81 8.42 -7.91
C ARG A 132 39.68 9.49 -8.98
N THR A 133 40.16 10.70 -8.69
CA THR A 133 40.07 11.84 -9.63
C THR A 133 41.22 11.85 -10.64
N LEU A 134 42.24 11.02 -10.45
CA LEU A 134 43.46 10.95 -11.27
C LEU A 134 44.24 12.28 -11.34
N GLN A 135 43.95 13.21 -10.43
CA GLN A 135 44.73 14.42 -10.27
C GLN A 135 46.05 14.07 -9.59
N SER A 136 47.15 14.63 -10.10
CA SER A 136 48.49 14.31 -9.61
C SER A 136 49.41 15.53 -9.64
N ALA A 137 50.34 15.59 -8.70
CA ALA A 137 51.45 16.52 -8.67
C ALA A 137 52.77 15.75 -8.47
N LEU A 138 53.88 16.35 -8.89
CA LEU A 138 55.23 15.86 -8.61
C LEU A 138 55.90 16.77 -7.58
N THR A 139 56.65 16.19 -6.65
CA THR A 139 57.45 16.99 -5.71
C THR A 139 58.64 17.66 -6.40
N ASP A 140 58.95 18.89 -5.99
CA ASP A 140 60.09 19.67 -6.48
C ASP A 140 61.44 19.19 -5.91
N GLN A 141 62.54 19.89 -6.24
CA GLN A 141 63.90 19.56 -5.76
C GLN A 141 64.03 19.58 -4.23
N ASN A 142 63.18 20.32 -3.53
CA ASN A 142 63.12 20.42 -2.08
C ASN A 142 62.05 19.52 -1.48
N GLY A 143 61.47 18.60 -2.26
CA GLY A 143 60.43 17.66 -1.84
C GLY A 143 59.06 18.27 -1.56
N TYR A 144 58.84 19.53 -1.96
CA TYR A 144 57.55 20.22 -1.81
C TYR A 144 56.59 19.83 -2.94
N PHE A 145 55.30 19.69 -2.63
CA PHE A 145 54.24 19.59 -3.62
C PHE A 145 53.06 20.50 -3.27
N ASP A 146 52.29 20.86 -4.28
CA ASP A 146 50.97 21.49 -4.17
C ASP A 146 50.06 20.80 -5.19
N ILE A 147 48.98 20.19 -4.72
CA ILE A 147 47.98 19.54 -5.56
C ILE A 147 46.63 20.21 -5.37
N LYS A 148 46.08 20.69 -6.50
CA LYS A 148 44.73 21.25 -6.58
C LYS A 148 43.72 20.15 -6.83
N LEU A 149 42.83 19.94 -5.87
CA LEU A 149 41.78 18.92 -5.92
C LEU A 149 40.40 19.56 -6.03
N LYS A 150 39.53 18.98 -6.85
CA LYS A 150 38.14 19.46 -6.96
C LYS A 150 37.34 19.06 -5.72
N ASN A 151 36.52 19.98 -5.21
CA ASN A 151 35.68 19.76 -4.05
C ASN A 151 34.55 18.77 -4.38
N GLU A 152 34.78 17.48 -4.11
CA GLU A 152 33.74 16.45 -4.07
C GLU A 152 33.69 15.89 -2.64
N VAL A 153 32.59 16.18 -1.93
CA VAL A 153 32.31 15.85 -0.52
C VAL A 153 32.61 14.38 -0.20
N GLN A 154 33.87 14.06 0.12
CA GLN A 154 34.39 12.77 0.61
C GLN A 154 35.76 13.00 1.26
N PRO A 155 36.24 12.08 2.12
CA PRO A 155 37.59 12.17 2.65
C PRO A 155 38.61 12.11 1.50
N ILE A 156 39.46 13.13 1.40
CA ILE A 156 40.45 13.25 0.33
C ILE A 156 41.54 12.22 0.58
N THR A 157 41.73 11.30 -0.35
CA THR A 157 42.73 10.23 -0.23
C THR A 157 43.87 10.46 -1.21
N LEU A 158 45.03 10.87 -0.69
CA LEU A 158 46.25 11.05 -1.49
C LEU A 158 47.13 9.83 -1.36
N THR A 159 47.55 9.29 -2.50
CA THR A 159 48.57 8.25 -2.59
C THR A 159 49.88 8.86 -3.04
N ILE A 160 50.94 8.53 -2.32
CA ILE A 160 52.30 8.92 -2.67
C ILE A 160 53.03 7.68 -3.17
N SER A 161 53.66 7.79 -4.33
CA SER A 161 54.45 6.72 -4.93
C SER A 161 55.82 7.22 -5.39
N LYS A 162 56.85 6.43 -5.10
CA LYS A 162 58.24 6.69 -5.51
C LYS A 162 58.98 5.36 -5.63
N GLU A 163 59.84 5.25 -6.64
CA GLU A 163 60.66 4.05 -6.86
C GLU A 163 61.50 3.70 -5.61
N ASN A 164 61.52 2.43 -5.22
CA ASN A 164 62.19 1.89 -4.02
C ASN A 164 61.60 2.36 -2.67
N TYR A 165 60.44 3.02 -2.68
CA TYR A 165 59.67 3.35 -1.49
C TYR A 165 58.34 2.59 -1.46
N ARG A 166 57.86 2.30 -0.26
CA ARG A 166 56.50 1.77 -0.06
C ARG A 166 55.47 2.84 -0.40
N ASP A 167 54.50 2.49 -1.23
CA ASP A 167 53.36 3.36 -1.52
C ASP A 167 52.65 3.69 -0.20
N THR A 168 52.42 4.97 0.06
CA THR A 168 51.78 5.44 1.29
C THR A 168 50.53 6.20 0.92
N THR A 169 49.39 5.82 1.50
CA THR A 169 48.11 6.47 1.27
C THR A 169 47.69 7.20 2.54
N VAL A 170 47.43 8.50 2.42
CA VAL A 170 46.98 9.37 3.51
C VAL A 170 45.57 9.84 3.20
N THR A 171 44.68 9.71 4.18
CA THR A 171 43.29 10.14 4.08
C THR A 171 43.07 11.35 4.97
N PHE A 172 42.68 12.46 4.37
CA PHE A 172 42.31 13.70 5.05
C PHE A 172 40.79 13.71 5.26
N LEU A 173 40.38 13.87 6.51
CA LEU A 173 38.99 14.17 6.83
C LEU A 173 38.78 15.66 6.54
N SER A 174 37.84 15.97 5.65
CA SER A 174 37.49 17.36 5.36
C SER A 174 36.78 17.97 6.57
N ASP A 175 37.28 19.09 7.09
CA ASP A 175 36.53 19.89 8.06
C ASP A 175 35.26 20.42 7.36
N VAL A 176 34.09 20.05 7.89
CA VAL A 176 32.81 20.58 7.41
C VAL A 176 32.65 21.97 8.01
N THR A 177 33.11 23.00 7.29
CA THR A 177 32.74 24.38 7.61
C THR A 177 31.26 24.55 7.25
N ILE A 178 30.38 24.55 8.26
CA ILE A 178 28.97 24.91 8.09
C ILE A 178 28.90 26.41 7.81
N ASN A 179 29.18 26.82 6.59
CA ASN A 179 28.78 28.12 6.10
C ASN A 179 27.29 28.02 5.76
N GLY A 180 26.48 28.61 6.63
CA GLY A 180 25.04 28.72 6.43
C GLY A 180 24.73 29.53 5.16
N THR A 181 24.54 28.84 4.06
CA THR A 181 23.65 29.26 2.98
C THR A 181 22.61 28.17 2.81
N SER A 182 21.37 28.49 3.16
CA SER A 182 20.19 27.64 3.00
C SER A 182 19.99 27.30 1.52
N GLY A 183 20.56 26.19 1.08
CA GLY A 183 20.16 25.48 -0.12
C GLY A 183 19.40 24.22 0.29
N ASP A 184 18.11 24.17 -0.04
CA ASP A 184 17.07 23.18 0.32
C ASP A 184 17.35 21.69 -0.02
N ASN A 185 18.59 21.27 -0.23
CA ASN A 185 18.94 19.87 -0.49
C ASN A 185 19.26 19.12 0.82
N GLU A 186 18.30 19.14 1.75
CA GLU A 186 18.40 18.40 3.01
C GLU A 186 18.15 16.90 2.74
N PHE A 187 19.18 16.08 2.87
CA PHE A 187 19.00 14.62 2.88
C PHE A 187 18.28 14.24 4.17
N THR A 188 17.09 13.67 4.04
CA THR A 188 16.25 13.24 5.16
C THR A 188 16.07 11.72 5.10
N TYR A 189 16.04 11.07 6.25
CA TYR A 189 15.55 9.69 6.34
C TYR A 189 14.05 9.71 6.57
N LEU A 190 13.28 9.13 5.65
CA LEU A 190 11.85 8.92 5.85
C LEU A 190 11.64 7.60 6.62
N PRO A 191 11.08 7.64 7.84
CA PRO A 191 10.73 6.43 8.56
C PRO A 191 9.56 5.73 7.84
N GLY A 192 9.74 4.47 7.45
CA GLY A 192 8.68 3.66 6.83
C GLY A 192 9.22 2.63 5.84
N ASP A 193 8.36 1.68 5.47
CA ASP A 193 8.67 0.71 4.41
C ASP A 193 8.33 1.30 3.02
N LEU A 194 9.33 1.94 2.41
CA LEU A 194 9.24 2.48 1.04
C LEU A 194 9.25 1.37 -0.03
N SER A 195 9.44 0.10 0.34
CA SER A 195 9.49 -1.00 -0.62
C SER A 195 8.12 -1.55 -1.01
N ARG A 196 7.03 -1.10 -0.35
CA ARG A 196 5.67 -1.58 -0.60
C ARG A 196 5.24 -1.45 -2.06
N LEU A 197 5.54 -0.30 -2.69
CA LEU A 197 5.27 -0.09 -4.12
C LEU A 197 6.14 -1.01 -4.99
N ASP A 198 7.43 -1.13 -4.67
CA ASP A 198 8.38 -1.96 -5.43
C ASP A 198 7.96 -3.45 -5.47
N GLN A 199 7.19 -3.89 -4.46
CA GLN A 199 6.70 -5.25 -4.33
C GLN A 199 5.41 -5.53 -5.11
N THR A 200 4.69 -4.52 -5.61
CA THR A 200 3.45 -4.71 -6.36
C THR A 200 3.72 -5.25 -7.77
N GLY A 201 2.69 -5.76 -8.46
CA GLY A 201 2.83 -6.30 -9.81
C GLY A 201 3.32 -5.24 -10.82
N LEU A 202 2.80 -4.01 -10.72
CA LEU A 202 3.19 -2.89 -11.58
C LEU A 202 4.57 -2.35 -11.21
N GLY A 203 4.88 -2.22 -9.91
CA GLY A 203 6.21 -1.88 -9.44
C GLY A 203 7.27 -2.84 -9.99
N ARG A 204 7.04 -4.15 -9.92
CA ARG A 204 7.96 -5.17 -10.47
C ARG A 204 8.07 -5.14 -12.00
N PHE A 205 7.03 -4.72 -12.71
CA PHE A 205 7.02 -4.69 -14.17
C PHE A 205 7.73 -3.46 -14.74
N PHE A 206 7.49 -2.28 -14.15
CA PHE A 206 8.00 -1.00 -14.67
C PHE A 206 9.32 -0.53 -14.05
N ILE A 207 9.69 -1.04 -12.87
CA ILE A 207 10.95 -0.67 -12.19
C ILE A 207 12.00 -1.75 -12.45
N SER A 208 13.21 -1.34 -12.87
CA SER A 208 14.31 -2.28 -13.10
C SER A 208 14.87 -2.86 -11.81
N THR A 209 15.41 -4.09 -11.87
CA THR A 209 16.10 -4.73 -10.74
C THR A 209 17.27 -3.88 -10.22
N LYS A 210 17.97 -3.15 -11.11
CA LYS A 210 19.04 -2.22 -10.71
C LYS A 210 18.52 -1.10 -9.81
N GLN A 211 17.36 -0.52 -10.14
CA GLN A 211 16.73 0.52 -9.33
C GLN A 211 16.21 -0.03 -8.00
N GLN A 212 15.65 -1.25 -7.98
CA GLN A 212 15.21 -1.91 -6.74
C GLN A 212 16.40 -2.17 -5.80
N ILE A 213 17.49 -2.75 -6.32
CA ILE A 213 18.71 -3.01 -5.54
C ILE A 213 19.29 -1.68 -5.02
N GLN A 214 19.34 -0.64 -5.86
CA GLN A 214 19.80 0.68 -5.44
C GLN A 214 18.96 1.24 -4.27
N ALA A 215 17.65 1.11 -4.35
CA ALA A 215 16.73 1.58 -3.32
C ALA A 215 16.91 0.85 -1.99
N VAL A 216 17.15 -0.47 -2.04
CA VAL A 216 17.45 -1.30 -0.85
C VAL A 216 18.80 -0.90 -0.24
N ASN A 217 19.83 -0.70 -1.07
CA ASN A 217 21.17 -0.32 -0.62
C ASN A 217 21.21 1.04 0.08
N LEU A 218 20.31 1.96 -0.29
CA LEU A 218 20.23 3.31 0.29
C LEU A 218 19.38 3.39 1.56
N GLY A 219 18.76 2.28 2.01
CA GLY A 219 18.21 2.17 3.37
C GLY A 219 17.16 3.23 3.78
N GLY A 220 16.46 3.84 2.82
CA GLY A 220 15.48 4.91 3.09
C GLY A 220 16.04 6.34 3.08
N LEU A 221 17.29 6.53 2.65
CA LEU A 221 17.85 7.85 2.37
C LEU A 221 17.05 8.51 1.25
N ILE A 222 16.47 9.68 1.53
CA ILE A 222 15.71 10.47 0.57
C ILE A 222 16.26 11.90 0.50
N THR A 223 16.22 12.48 -0.69
CA THR A 223 16.54 13.90 -0.92
C THR A 223 15.33 14.62 -1.48
N ARG A 224 15.30 15.95 -1.34
CA ARG A 224 14.25 16.80 -1.89
C ARG A 224 14.80 17.57 -3.07
N GLN A 225 14.03 17.63 -4.16
CA GLN A 225 14.38 18.40 -5.34
C GLN A 225 13.17 19.23 -5.81
N PRO A 226 13.41 20.40 -6.42
CA PRO A 226 12.32 21.26 -6.89
C PRO A 226 11.57 20.66 -8.09
N PHE A 227 12.27 19.99 -9.02
CA PHE A 227 11.68 19.50 -10.25
C PHE A 227 12.25 18.14 -10.69
N GLN A 228 11.43 17.37 -11.40
CA GLN A 228 11.85 16.20 -12.17
C GLN A 228 11.26 16.24 -13.58
N ALA A 229 12.07 15.78 -14.54
CA ALA A 229 11.58 15.37 -15.86
C ALA A 229 11.97 13.90 -16.10
N SER A 230 11.01 13.07 -16.51
CA SER A 230 11.22 11.64 -16.79
C SER A 230 10.65 11.26 -18.16
N ILE A 231 11.32 10.37 -18.88
CA ILE A 231 10.71 9.70 -20.04
C ILE A 231 10.08 8.38 -19.55
N VAL A 232 10.89 7.54 -18.90
CA VAL A 232 10.51 6.26 -18.30
C VAL A 232 11.34 6.06 -17.04
N PRO A 233 10.93 5.18 -16.10
CA PRO A 233 11.74 4.85 -14.93
C PRO A 233 13.19 4.51 -15.32
N GLY A 234 14.15 5.20 -14.71
CA GLY A 234 15.58 5.04 -14.96
C GLY A 234 16.16 5.99 -16.02
N LEU A 235 15.32 6.58 -16.88
CA LEU A 235 15.68 7.64 -17.82
C LEU A 235 14.97 8.95 -17.43
N SER A 236 15.49 9.58 -16.38
CA SER A 236 14.99 10.84 -15.82
C SER A 236 16.13 11.78 -15.44
N SER A 237 15.82 13.03 -15.08
CA SER A 237 16.78 14.01 -14.56
C SER A 237 17.57 13.52 -13.33
N HIS A 238 17.03 12.54 -12.61
CA HIS A 238 17.65 11.91 -11.43
C HIS A 238 18.19 10.49 -11.70
N GLY A 239 18.05 9.99 -12.93
CA GLY A 239 18.53 8.66 -13.33
C GLY A 239 18.03 7.54 -12.41
N SER A 240 18.95 6.70 -11.94
CA SER A 240 18.63 5.57 -11.06
C SER A 240 18.23 5.98 -9.63
N LEU A 241 18.43 7.25 -9.24
CA LEU A 241 18.13 7.75 -7.92
C LEU A 241 16.71 8.34 -7.81
N SER A 242 15.93 8.38 -8.89
CA SER A 242 14.60 9.00 -8.88
C SER A 242 13.68 8.45 -7.79
N GLY A 243 13.78 7.14 -7.49
CA GLY A 243 13.07 6.48 -6.37
C GLY A 243 13.55 6.85 -4.96
N GLN A 244 14.51 7.78 -4.84
CA GLN A 244 15.00 8.36 -3.58
C GLN A 244 14.83 9.89 -3.57
N VAL A 245 14.14 10.46 -4.55
CA VAL A 245 13.93 11.91 -4.65
C VAL A 245 12.46 12.24 -4.45
N VAL A 246 12.17 13.14 -3.51
CA VAL A 246 10.85 13.77 -3.35
C VAL A 246 10.85 15.07 -4.13
N ASN A 247 9.95 15.18 -5.10
CA ASN A 247 9.89 16.33 -6.00
C ASN A 247 8.75 17.29 -5.62
N LYS A 248 8.95 18.61 -5.77
CA LYS A 248 7.80 19.56 -5.74
C LYS A 248 6.99 19.48 -7.03
N VAL A 249 7.66 19.34 -8.18
CA VAL A 249 7.01 19.15 -9.48
C VAL A 249 7.64 17.97 -10.21
N SER A 250 6.84 17.04 -10.75
CA SER A 250 7.32 15.92 -11.56
C SER A 250 6.56 15.84 -12.88
N LEU A 251 7.28 15.93 -14.00
CA LEU A 251 6.72 15.84 -15.35
C LEU A 251 7.26 14.57 -16.02
N ASN A 252 6.38 13.61 -16.29
CA ASN A 252 6.75 12.30 -16.81
C ASN A 252 6.12 12.10 -18.20
N LEU A 253 6.93 11.98 -19.25
CA LEU A 253 6.44 11.86 -20.64
C LEU A 253 5.70 10.54 -20.87
N ALA A 254 6.29 9.40 -20.48
CA ALA A 254 5.57 8.13 -20.44
C ALA A 254 5.38 7.67 -18.98
N GLY A 255 6.46 7.54 -18.22
CA GLY A 255 6.43 6.99 -16.86
C GLY A 255 7.32 7.71 -15.87
N GLY A 256 6.77 7.99 -14.69
CA GLY A 256 7.52 8.52 -13.53
C GLY A 256 7.82 7.45 -12.49
N TYR A 257 8.94 7.61 -11.78
CA TYR A 257 9.23 6.85 -10.57
C TYR A 257 9.91 7.75 -9.54
N ASN A 258 9.19 8.12 -8.47
CA ASN A 258 9.65 9.03 -7.43
C ASN A 258 9.66 8.36 -6.05
N ALA A 259 10.41 8.94 -5.11
CA ALA A 259 10.19 8.64 -3.71
C ALA A 259 8.87 9.24 -3.18
N GLY A 260 8.41 10.34 -3.76
CA GLY A 260 7.14 10.99 -3.48
C GLY A 260 7.05 12.36 -4.14
N VAL A 261 5.89 13.02 -4.02
CA VAL A 261 5.66 14.33 -4.62
C VAL A 261 4.96 15.25 -3.61
N ASN A 262 5.49 16.47 -3.44
CA ASN A 262 4.89 17.50 -2.58
C ASN A 262 4.55 18.74 -3.42
N GLY A 263 3.54 18.61 -4.29
CA GLY A 263 3.12 19.63 -5.25
C GLY A 263 2.35 19.01 -6.41
N ALA A 264 2.92 19.01 -7.61
CA ALA A 264 2.21 18.56 -8.81
C ALA A 264 2.96 17.47 -9.57
N GLU A 265 2.28 16.39 -9.90
CA GLU A 265 2.79 15.37 -10.80
C GLU A 265 1.87 15.12 -11.99
N VAL A 266 2.46 15.08 -13.18
CA VAL A 266 1.75 14.80 -14.42
C VAL A 266 2.51 13.72 -15.19
N GLY A 267 1.82 12.61 -15.47
CA GLY A 267 2.33 11.48 -16.24
C GLY A 267 1.58 11.25 -17.54
N GLY A 268 2.30 11.14 -18.66
CA GLY A 268 1.68 10.88 -19.95
C GLY A 268 1.05 9.49 -20.03
N VAL A 269 1.60 8.47 -19.37
CA VAL A 269 0.98 7.15 -19.22
C VAL A 269 0.76 6.82 -17.75
N PHE A 270 1.81 6.89 -16.92
CA PHE A 270 1.71 6.50 -15.51
C PHE A 270 2.64 7.26 -14.57
N ASN A 271 2.31 7.23 -13.27
CA ASN A 271 3.16 7.69 -12.17
C ASN A 271 3.28 6.59 -11.10
N LEU A 272 4.50 6.41 -10.57
CA LEU A 272 4.81 5.48 -9.48
C LEU A 272 5.52 6.23 -8.35
N ASP A 273 4.92 6.28 -7.16
CA ASP A 273 5.48 6.97 -5.99
C ASP A 273 5.62 6.01 -4.82
N ARG A 274 6.84 5.81 -4.34
CA ARG A 274 7.09 4.90 -3.21
C ARG A 274 6.44 5.38 -1.91
N GLY A 275 6.43 6.69 -1.71
CA GLY A 275 5.93 7.37 -0.52
C GLY A 275 4.68 8.20 -0.80
N ASP A 276 4.58 9.34 -0.14
CA ASP A 276 3.38 10.18 -0.16
C ASP A 276 3.32 11.12 -1.37
N VAL A 277 2.09 11.41 -1.80
CA VAL A 277 1.80 12.41 -2.83
C VAL A 277 0.85 13.45 -2.25
N THR A 278 1.24 14.73 -2.32
CA THR A 278 0.48 15.86 -1.77
C THR A 278 0.14 16.87 -2.86
N PHE A 279 -1.07 17.41 -2.79
CA PHE A 279 -1.72 18.40 -3.68
C PHE A 279 -2.32 17.85 -4.97
N PHE A 280 -1.54 17.48 -5.98
CA PHE A 280 -2.08 17.11 -7.30
C PHE A 280 -1.28 16.02 -8.00
N GLN A 281 -1.98 15.02 -8.55
CA GLN A 281 -1.40 13.98 -9.40
C GLN A 281 -2.35 13.60 -10.54
N MET A 282 -1.82 13.47 -11.75
CA MET A 282 -2.57 13.07 -12.93
C MET A 282 -1.77 12.10 -13.81
N ALA A 283 -2.45 11.08 -14.33
CA ALA A 283 -1.91 10.24 -15.40
C ALA A 283 -2.99 9.84 -16.42
N THR A 284 -2.60 9.62 -17.67
CA THR A 284 -3.56 9.15 -18.70
C THR A 284 -4.06 7.73 -18.41
N VAL A 285 -3.21 6.84 -17.90
CA VAL A 285 -3.61 5.45 -17.61
C VAL A 285 -3.73 5.24 -16.12
N PHE A 286 -2.64 5.32 -15.35
CA PHE A 286 -2.72 5.01 -13.92
C PHE A 286 -1.75 5.76 -13.02
N ASN A 287 -2.12 5.89 -11.75
CA ASN A 287 -1.23 6.33 -10.68
C ASN A 287 -1.15 5.26 -9.60
N GLU A 288 0.05 5.00 -9.09
CA GLU A 288 0.26 4.11 -7.96
C GLU A 288 1.11 4.78 -6.88
N VAL A 289 0.58 4.81 -5.66
CA VAL A 289 1.18 5.51 -4.51
C VAL A 289 1.33 4.54 -3.36
N GLY A 290 2.55 4.27 -2.94
CA GLY A 290 2.87 3.39 -1.82
C GLY A 290 2.50 4.01 -0.46
N GLY A 291 2.59 5.33 -0.36
CA GLY A 291 2.18 6.11 0.81
C GLY A 291 0.72 6.54 0.77
N THR A 292 0.48 7.70 1.38
CA THR A 292 -0.81 8.39 1.43
C THR A 292 -0.90 9.39 0.29
N MET A 293 -2.06 9.41 -0.37
CA MET A 293 -2.40 10.45 -1.34
C MET A 293 -3.25 11.52 -0.63
N SER A 294 -2.81 12.78 -0.67
CA SER A 294 -3.51 13.92 -0.06
C SER A 294 -3.73 15.05 -1.07
N GLY A 295 -4.97 15.29 -1.53
CA GLY A 295 -5.27 16.32 -2.54
C GLY A 295 -6.19 15.83 -3.66
N ILE A 296 -5.81 16.05 -4.93
CA ILE A 296 -6.52 15.59 -6.13
C ILE A 296 -5.70 14.54 -6.89
N GLN A 297 -6.27 13.37 -7.17
CA GLN A 297 -5.64 12.31 -7.97
C GLN A 297 -6.54 11.89 -9.12
N LEU A 298 -6.03 11.97 -10.36
CA LEU A 298 -6.79 11.72 -11.59
C LEU A 298 -6.10 10.67 -12.46
N ALA A 299 -6.83 9.64 -12.87
CA ALA A 299 -6.36 8.64 -13.83
C ALA A 299 -7.42 8.29 -14.87
N GLY A 300 -7.02 8.08 -16.13
CA GLY A 300 -7.94 7.62 -17.17
C GLY A 300 -8.37 6.16 -17.00
N ALA A 301 -7.56 5.30 -16.38
CA ALA A 301 -7.94 3.92 -16.07
C ALA A 301 -8.06 3.65 -14.56
N PHE A 302 -7.00 3.77 -13.77
CA PHE A 302 -7.12 3.50 -12.33
C PHE A 302 -6.13 4.23 -11.45
N ASN A 303 -6.51 4.38 -10.18
CA ASN A 303 -5.59 4.79 -9.12
C ASN A 303 -5.48 3.69 -8.07
N HIS A 304 -4.26 3.43 -7.60
CA HIS A 304 -4.00 2.49 -6.51
C HIS A 304 -3.15 3.14 -5.43
N VAL A 305 -3.67 3.20 -4.21
CA VAL A 305 -3.02 3.82 -3.06
C VAL A 305 -2.92 2.78 -1.95
N LEU A 306 -1.69 2.40 -1.59
CA LEU A 306 -1.45 1.32 -0.64
C LEU A 306 -1.68 1.75 0.82
N SER A 307 -1.72 3.05 1.12
CA SER A 307 -2.05 3.56 2.45
C SER A 307 -3.43 4.25 2.44
N GLY A 308 -3.51 5.57 2.67
CA GLY A 308 -4.79 6.29 2.73
C GLY A 308 -4.98 7.28 1.59
N VAL A 309 -6.22 7.69 1.37
CA VAL A 309 -6.59 8.80 0.49
C VAL A 309 -7.25 9.87 1.35
N LYS A 310 -6.73 11.11 1.29
CA LYS A 310 -7.31 12.30 1.89
C LYS A 310 -7.61 13.32 0.80
N GLY A 311 -8.85 13.40 0.34
CA GLY A 311 -9.25 14.35 -0.70
C GLY A 311 -10.08 13.71 -1.81
N PHE A 312 -9.79 14.07 -3.06
CA PHE A 312 -10.55 13.67 -4.23
C PHE A 312 -9.75 12.72 -5.13
N GLN A 313 -10.36 11.60 -5.49
CA GLN A 313 -9.76 10.60 -6.38
C GLN A 313 -10.75 10.25 -7.50
N PHE A 314 -10.32 10.36 -8.75
CA PHE A 314 -11.08 9.94 -9.93
C PHE A 314 -10.27 8.95 -10.78
N GLY A 315 -10.86 7.81 -11.08
CA GLY A 315 -10.28 6.78 -11.95
C GLY A 315 -11.31 6.37 -12.99
N GLY A 316 -11.00 6.47 -14.29
CA GLY A 316 -11.96 6.15 -15.34
C GLY A 316 -12.48 4.70 -15.31
N GLY A 317 -11.77 3.78 -14.67
CA GLY A 317 -12.19 2.40 -14.40
C GLY A 317 -12.29 2.12 -12.90
N PHE A 318 -11.18 2.20 -12.16
CA PHE A 318 -11.11 1.74 -10.77
C PHE A 318 -10.35 2.68 -9.84
N ASN A 319 -10.75 2.72 -8.57
CA ASN A 319 -9.94 3.29 -7.50
C ASN A 319 -9.80 2.30 -6.35
N PHE A 320 -8.55 2.06 -5.93
CA PHE A 320 -8.21 1.18 -4.82
C PHE A 320 -7.46 1.96 -3.74
N ALA A 321 -8.01 2.01 -2.53
CA ALA A 321 -7.32 2.48 -1.33
C ALA A 321 -7.24 1.33 -0.32
N GLU A 322 -6.05 0.76 -0.11
CA GLU A 322 -5.89 -0.39 0.81
C GLU A 322 -6.05 0.01 2.30
N GLY A 323 -6.08 1.31 2.59
CA GLY A 323 -6.37 1.89 3.90
C GLY A 323 -7.64 2.75 3.92
N ARG A 324 -7.57 3.90 4.60
CA ARG A 324 -8.72 4.78 4.83
C ARG A 324 -8.89 5.78 3.69
N LEU A 325 -10.10 5.89 3.18
CA LEU A 325 -10.58 7.03 2.40
C LEU A 325 -11.18 8.07 3.38
N ASN A 326 -10.65 9.29 3.37
CA ASN A 326 -11.29 10.49 3.93
C ASN A 326 -11.51 11.48 2.77
N GLY A 327 -12.72 11.52 2.22
CA GLY A 327 -13.04 12.36 1.06
C GLY A 327 -13.92 11.68 0.01
N VAL A 328 -13.64 11.92 -1.28
CA VAL A 328 -14.49 11.51 -2.40
C VAL A 328 -13.73 10.61 -3.38
N GLN A 329 -14.30 9.45 -3.70
CA GLN A 329 -13.81 8.50 -4.71
C GLN A 329 -14.85 8.33 -5.82
N LEU A 330 -14.45 8.62 -7.06
CA LEU A 330 -15.31 8.52 -8.26
C LEU A 330 -14.70 7.57 -9.30
N ALA A 331 -15.49 6.61 -9.81
CA ALA A 331 -15.05 5.72 -10.87
C ALA A 331 -16.20 5.29 -11.79
N ILE A 332 -15.92 4.80 -13.00
CA ILE A 332 -16.98 4.14 -13.80
C ILE A 332 -17.22 2.73 -13.25
N GLY A 333 -16.16 1.94 -13.09
CA GLY A 333 -16.24 0.56 -12.62
C GLY A 333 -16.43 0.48 -11.12
N LEU A 334 -15.32 0.53 -10.37
CA LEU A 334 -15.34 0.20 -8.95
C LEU A 334 -14.47 1.11 -8.09
N ASN A 335 -15.02 1.51 -6.95
CA ASN A 335 -14.26 2.11 -5.86
C ASN A 335 -14.14 1.10 -4.71
N ARG A 336 -12.94 0.92 -4.16
CA ARG A 336 -12.73 0.09 -2.98
C ARG A 336 -11.84 0.80 -1.97
N SER A 337 -12.27 0.76 -0.72
CA SER A 337 -11.48 1.22 0.43
C SER A 337 -11.56 0.22 1.59
N LYS A 338 -10.57 0.27 2.49
CA LYS A 338 -10.66 -0.48 3.76
C LYS A 338 -11.57 0.21 4.76
N GLN A 339 -11.37 1.51 4.96
CA GLN A 339 -12.26 2.34 5.75
C GLN A 339 -12.74 3.51 4.91
N MET A 340 -13.96 3.98 5.15
CA MET A 340 -14.54 5.09 4.40
C MET A 340 -15.08 6.15 5.36
N GLU A 341 -14.69 7.39 5.13
CA GLU A 341 -15.29 8.59 5.72
C GLU A 341 -15.49 9.58 4.56
N GLY A 342 -16.70 9.66 4.03
CA GLY A 342 -17.02 10.50 2.87
C GLY A 342 -17.89 9.80 1.83
N VAL A 343 -17.57 9.96 0.55
CA VAL A 343 -18.43 9.52 -0.56
C VAL A 343 -17.67 8.61 -1.53
N GLN A 344 -18.23 7.44 -1.79
CA GLN A 344 -17.85 6.61 -2.94
C GLN A 344 -18.98 6.64 -3.96
N ALA A 345 -18.69 7.01 -5.20
CA ALA A 345 -19.67 6.91 -6.29
C ALA A 345 -19.07 6.26 -7.52
N SER A 346 -19.77 5.26 -8.06
CA SER A 346 -19.40 4.59 -9.30
C SER A 346 -20.62 4.16 -10.09
N VAL A 347 -20.44 3.71 -11.34
CA VAL A 347 -21.55 3.09 -12.08
C VAL A 347 -21.78 1.67 -11.57
N ALA A 348 -20.73 0.83 -11.49
CA ALA A 348 -20.92 -0.57 -11.14
C ALA A 348 -20.98 -0.81 -9.63
N MET A 349 -19.87 -0.63 -8.90
CA MET A 349 -19.80 -1.05 -7.49
C MET A 349 -18.93 -0.19 -6.58
N ASN A 350 -19.44 0.11 -5.37
CA ASN A 350 -18.62 0.65 -4.28
C ASN A 350 -18.46 -0.38 -3.16
N ILE A 351 -17.24 -0.55 -2.67
CA ILE A 351 -16.90 -1.55 -1.64
C ILE A 351 -16.11 -0.90 -0.50
N ALA A 352 -16.64 -1.00 0.72
CA ALA A 352 -15.90 -0.76 1.96
C ALA A 352 -15.72 -2.10 2.70
N THR A 353 -14.47 -2.53 2.89
CA THR A 353 -14.18 -3.84 3.52
C THR A 353 -14.16 -3.79 5.06
N GLY A 354 -14.08 -2.60 5.64
CA GLY A 354 -14.21 -2.33 7.07
C GLY A 354 -15.34 -1.35 7.34
N ASP A 355 -15.15 -0.47 8.32
CA ASP A 355 -16.15 0.52 8.72
C ASP A 355 -16.25 1.67 7.71
N ALA A 356 -17.47 2.12 7.49
CA ALA A 356 -17.82 3.14 6.51
C ALA A 356 -18.82 4.15 7.09
N GLU A 357 -18.53 5.42 6.87
CA GLU A 357 -19.36 6.56 7.23
C GLU A 357 -19.52 7.49 6.03
N GLY A 358 -20.77 7.85 5.71
CA GLY A 358 -21.10 8.75 4.61
C GLY A 358 -21.98 8.11 3.52
N GLY A 359 -21.63 8.30 2.25
CA GLY A 359 -22.47 7.96 1.10
C GLY A 359 -21.85 6.93 0.16
N GLN A 360 -22.64 5.95 -0.29
CA GLN A 360 -22.28 5.07 -1.40
C GLN A 360 -23.34 5.11 -2.50
N ILE A 361 -22.93 5.40 -3.74
CA ILE A 361 -23.84 5.54 -4.90
C ILE A 361 -23.29 4.71 -6.07
N ALA A 362 -23.93 3.60 -6.40
CA ALA A 362 -23.58 2.74 -7.54
C ALA A 362 -24.71 1.76 -7.83
N LEU A 363 -24.68 0.96 -8.91
CA LEU A 363 -25.67 -0.11 -9.09
C LEU A 363 -25.69 -1.09 -7.90
N GLY A 364 -24.51 -1.36 -7.31
CA GLY A 364 -24.34 -2.18 -6.11
C GLY A 364 -23.42 -1.54 -5.07
N ASN A 365 -23.84 -1.50 -3.80
CA ASN A 365 -22.99 -1.02 -2.70
C ASN A 365 -22.78 -2.10 -1.64
N ILE A 366 -21.54 -2.25 -1.17
CA ILE A 366 -21.15 -3.25 -0.18
C ILE A 366 -20.37 -2.60 0.95
N ALA A 367 -20.82 -2.80 2.18
CA ALA A 367 -20.11 -2.46 3.41
C ALA A 367 -19.98 -3.70 4.32
N GLN A 368 -18.76 -4.22 4.45
CA GLN A 368 -18.50 -5.45 5.22
C GLN A 368 -18.35 -5.20 6.72
N GLY A 369 -18.10 -3.95 7.15
CA GLY A 369 -18.09 -3.55 8.55
C GLY A 369 -19.38 -2.84 8.98
N LYS A 370 -19.24 -1.90 9.91
CA LYS A 370 -20.32 -0.98 10.28
C LYS A 370 -20.50 0.07 9.20
N PHE A 371 -21.73 0.28 8.75
CA PHE A 371 -22.09 1.34 7.81
C PHE A 371 -22.97 2.38 8.48
N SER A 372 -22.58 3.66 8.41
CA SER A 372 -23.34 4.78 8.95
C SER A 372 -23.56 5.84 7.86
N GLY A 373 -24.81 6.03 7.40
CA GLY A 373 -25.12 7.01 6.36
C GLY A 373 -26.12 6.51 5.31
N VAL A 374 -25.88 6.76 4.02
CA VAL A 374 -26.83 6.46 2.93
C VAL A 374 -26.18 5.59 1.86
N GLN A 375 -26.81 4.46 1.53
CA GLN A 375 -26.47 3.67 0.33
C GLN A 375 -27.58 3.79 -0.70
N PHE A 376 -27.25 4.29 -1.90
CA PHE A 376 -28.15 4.31 -3.05
C PHE A 376 -27.64 3.31 -4.09
N GLY A 377 -28.33 2.18 -4.15
CA GLY A 377 -27.99 1.01 -4.95
C GLY A 377 -29.20 0.47 -5.66
N PRO A 378 -29.58 0.98 -6.85
CA PRO A 378 -30.85 0.63 -7.48
C PRO A 378 -30.99 -0.88 -7.70
N LEU A 379 -29.91 -1.64 -7.90
CA LEU A 379 -29.98 -3.10 -7.93
C LEU A 379 -29.90 -3.69 -6.53
N PHE A 380 -28.81 -3.41 -5.81
CA PHE A 380 -28.66 -3.94 -4.46
C PHE A 380 -27.79 -3.10 -3.52
N ASN A 381 -28.05 -3.25 -2.21
CA ASN A 381 -27.18 -2.77 -1.14
C ASN A 381 -26.93 -3.87 -0.12
N TYR A 382 -25.70 -3.94 0.39
CA TYR A 382 -25.32 -4.80 1.49
C TYR A 382 -24.58 -4.00 2.57
N ALA A 383 -24.97 -4.20 3.83
CA ALA A 383 -24.24 -3.71 5.00
C ALA A 383 -24.25 -4.74 6.12
N ARG A 384 -23.10 -5.08 6.72
CA ARG A 384 -23.10 -5.99 7.88
C ARG A 384 -23.84 -5.39 9.08
N ASN A 385 -23.52 -4.16 9.47
CA ASN A 385 -24.24 -3.44 10.52
C ASN A 385 -24.68 -2.07 10.00
N LEU A 386 -25.97 -1.94 9.68
CA LEU A 386 -26.55 -0.72 9.11
C LEU A 386 -27.03 0.25 10.20
N ARG A 387 -26.49 1.47 10.19
CA ARG A 387 -26.97 2.65 10.93
C ARG A 387 -27.28 3.78 9.96
N GLY A 388 -28.33 3.63 9.18
CA GLY A 388 -28.59 4.56 8.08
C GLY A 388 -29.76 4.17 7.21
N VAL A 389 -29.73 4.61 5.95
CA VAL A 389 -30.78 4.30 4.98
C VAL A 389 -30.18 3.62 3.75
N GLN A 390 -30.84 2.55 3.29
CA GLN A 390 -30.54 1.89 2.02
C GLN A 390 -31.70 2.10 1.04
N PHE A 391 -31.38 2.40 -0.22
CA PHE A 391 -32.34 2.50 -1.32
C PHE A 391 -31.93 1.57 -2.45
N GLY A 392 -32.78 0.61 -2.79
CA GLY A 392 -32.47 -0.38 -3.83
C GLY A 392 -33.56 -1.42 -3.99
N LEU A 393 -33.58 -2.15 -5.11
CA LEU A 393 -34.51 -3.27 -5.26
C LEU A 393 -34.30 -4.32 -4.17
N ILE A 394 -33.04 -4.63 -3.85
CA ILE A 394 -32.66 -5.61 -2.84
C ILE A 394 -31.75 -4.96 -1.80
N ASN A 395 -32.19 -4.91 -0.54
CA ASN A 395 -31.37 -4.41 0.56
C ASN A 395 -31.16 -5.51 1.59
N ILE A 396 -29.90 -5.81 1.87
CA ILE A 396 -29.51 -6.88 2.78
C ILE A 396 -28.67 -6.30 3.91
N SER A 397 -28.96 -6.71 5.13
CA SER A 397 -28.08 -6.49 6.27
C SER A 397 -28.09 -7.66 7.24
N ASP A 398 -27.01 -7.81 7.99
CA ASP A 398 -26.98 -8.80 9.08
C ASP A 398 -27.72 -8.26 10.31
N THR A 399 -27.40 -7.02 10.69
CA THR A 399 -28.09 -6.25 11.73
C THR A 399 -28.37 -4.85 11.21
N SER A 400 -29.48 -4.25 11.63
CA SER A 400 -29.85 -2.89 11.23
C SER A 400 -30.60 -2.17 12.34
N SER A 401 -30.15 -0.95 12.67
CA SER A 401 -30.93 0.04 13.41
C SER A 401 -31.50 1.13 12.49
N GLY A 402 -31.41 0.93 11.17
CA GLY A 402 -31.79 1.87 10.14
C GLY A 402 -33.04 1.48 9.37
N ALA A 403 -33.23 2.09 8.20
CA ALA A 403 -34.30 1.81 7.26
C ALA A 403 -33.76 1.25 5.95
N SER A 404 -34.46 0.30 5.36
CA SER A 404 -34.18 -0.19 4.01
C SER A 404 -35.43 -0.02 3.16
N ILE A 405 -35.31 0.67 2.02
CA ILE A 405 -36.41 0.99 1.12
C ILE A 405 -36.13 0.25 -0.19
N GLY A 406 -37.00 -0.72 -0.48
CA GLY A 406 -36.77 -1.68 -1.55
C GLY A 406 -37.86 -2.72 -1.67
N LEU A 407 -37.86 -3.42 -2.81
CA LEU A 407 -38.77 -4.52 -3.10
C LEU A 407 -38.54 -5.69 -2.12
N ILE A 408 -37.28 -5.95 -1.80
CA ILE A 408 -36.84 -6.98 -0.87
C ILE A 408 -35.89 -6.36 0.15
N ASN A 409 -36.33 -6.31 1.41
CA ASN A 409 -35.53 -5.88 2.55
C ASN A 409 -35.33 -7.05 3.51
N LEU A 410 -34.09 -7.52 3.62
CA LEU A 410 -33.72 -8.63 4.50
C LEU A 410 -32.73 -8.15 5.56
N VAL A 411 -33.12 -8.25 6.82
CA VAL A 411 -32.25 -8.00 7.97
C VAL A 411 -32.15 -9.32 8.73
N ARG A 412 -31.02 -10.01 8.70
CA ARG A 412 -30.90 -11.39 9.21
C ARG A 412 -31.30 -11.54 10.68
N HIS A 413 -30.84 -10.61 11.52
CA HIS A 413 -31.21 -10.53 12.95
C HIS A 413 -32.20 -9.38 13.15
N GLY A 414 -33.30 -9.43 12.40
CA GLY A 414 -34.26 -8.34 12.29
C GLY A 414 -35.68 -8.70 12.74
N TYR A 415 -36.63 -7.96 12.20
CA TYR A 415 -38.06 -8.14 12.42
C TYR A 415 -38.60 -9.21 11.48
N HIS A 416 -38.73 -10.44 11.98
CA HIS A 416 -39.33 -11.56 11.26
C HIS A 416 -40.64 -11.99 11.92
N ARG A 417 -41.75 -11.95 11.19
CA ARG A 417 -43.07 -12.28 11.73
C ARG A 417 -43.90 -13.04 10.71
N ILE A 418 -44.57 -14.10 11.17
CA ILE A 418 -45.60 -14.78 10.41
C ILE A 418 -46.94 -14.32 10.97
N VAL A 419 -47.82 -13.82 10.12
CA VAL A 419 -49.15 -13.34 10.51
C VAL A 419 -50.19 -14.18 9.80
N ILE A 420 -51.16 -14.66 10.56
CA ILE A 420 -52.36 -15.29 10.02
C ILE A 420 -53.52 -14.37 10.37
N ASN A 421 -54.23 -13.86 9.37
CA ASN A 421 -55.32 -12.93 9.60
C ASN A 421 -56.51 -13.17 8.66
N THR A 422 -57.62 -12.56 9.04
CA THR A 422 -58.86 -12.43 8.28
C THR A 422 -59.18 -10.94 8.14
N ASN A 423 -59.83 -10.58 7.04
CA ASN A 423 -60.28 -9.22 6.76
C ASN A 423 -61.61 -9.25 6.00
N GLU A 424 -62.18 -8.08 5.71
CA GLU A 424 -63.48 -7.97 5.05
C GLU A 424 -63.50 -8.33 3.55
N THR A 425 -62.33 -8.54 2.93
CA THR A 425 -62.20 -8.94 1.52
C THR A 425 -61.90 -10.43 1.38
N VAL A 426 -61.07 -10.98 2.26
CA VAL A 426 -60.57 -12.36 2.20
C VAL A 426 -60.49 -12.98 3.60
N ASP A 427 -61.12 -14.14 3.76
CA ASP A 427 -61.28 -14.85 5.03
C ASP A 427 -59.97 -15.41 5.61
N ALA A 428 -59.02 -15.82 4.78
CA ALA A 428 -57.75 -16.39 5.24
C ALA A 428 -56.55 -15.78 4.51
N ASN A 429 -55.62 -15.20 5.27
CA ASN A 429 -54.40 -14.60 4.75
C ASN A 429 -53.18 -15.07 5.55
N LEU A 430 -52.07 -15.27 4.83
CA LEU A 430 -50.76 -15.55 5.39
C LEU A 430 -49.81 -14.43 4.96
N LEU A 431 -49.23 -13.74 5.95
CA LEU A 431 -48.27 -12.68 5.71
C LEU A 431 -46.93 -13.03 6.34
N TYR A 432 -45.85 -12.76 5.61
CA TYR A 432 -44.49 -12.77 6.13
C TYR A 432 -43.95 -11.34 6.16
N LYS A 433 -43.55 -10.88 7.35
CA LYS A 433 -42.97 -9.56 7.57
C LYS A 433 -41.48 -9.69 7.82
N THR A 434 -40.66 -8.93 7.08
CA THR A 434 -39.19 -8.96 7.15
C THR A 434 -38.59 -7.55 7.10
N GLY A 435 -37.52 -7.27 7.84
CA GLY A 435 -36.85 -5.97 7.85
C GLY A 435 -36.55 -5.47 9.26
N THR A 436 -36.86 -4.22 9.58
CA THR A 436 -36.78 -3.68 10.94
C THR A 436 -38.17 -3.35 11.49
N ALA A 437 -38.30 -3.18 12.81
CA ALA A 437 -39.57 -2.74 13.40
C ALA A 437 -39.97 -1.33 12.90
N MET A 438 -38.99 -0.49 12.57
CA MET A 438 -39.22 0.85 12.04
C MET A 438 -39.75 0.81 10.59
N LEU A 439 -39.23 -0.10 9.77
CA LEU A 439 -39.67 -0.30 8.39
C LEU A 439 -39.45 -1.76 7.98
N HIS A 440 -40.54 -2.48 7.71
CA HIS A 440 -40.51 -3.86 7.23
C HIS A 440 -41.27 -4.01 5.93
N ASN A 441 -40.83 -4.95 5.10
CA ASN A 441 -41.61 -5.47 3.99
C ASN A 441 -42.64 -6.47 4.48
N ILE A 442 -43.72 -6.56 3.74
CA ILE A 442 -44.81 -7.50 3.91
C ILE A 442 -44.94 -8.26 2.60
N VAL A 443 -44.83 -9.58 2.64
CA VAL A 443 -45.21 -10.47 1.55
C VAL A 443 -46.48 -11.18 1.98
N LEU A 444 -47.53 -11.14 1.16
CA LEU A 444 -48.83 -11.69 1.55
C LEU A 444 -49.44 -12.53 0.45
N VAL A 445 -50.16 -13.56 0.87
CA VAL A 445 -51.07 -14.36 0.05
C VAL A 445 -52.34 -14.63 0.84
N GLY A 446 -53.47 -14.75 0.15
CA GLY A 446 -54.76 -14.99 0.79
C GLY A 446 -55.74 -15.70 -0.13
N ALA A 447 -56.73 -16.35 0.46
CA ALA A 447 -57.82 -17.02 -0.23
C ALA A 447 -59.12 -16.94 0.57
N ASP A 448 -60.22 -16.74 -0.14
CA ASP A 448 -61.55 -16.88 0.42
C ASP A 448 -61.87 -18.37 0.56
N LEU A 449 -62.21 -18.79 1.78
CA LEU A 449 -62.54 -20.16 2.14
C LEU A 449 -64.05 -20.38 2.21
N SER A 450 -64.86 -19.33 2.01
CA SER A 450 -66.30 -19.41 1.96
C SER A 450 -66.74 -20.21 0.71
N GLY A 451 -67.65 -21.15 0.88
CA GLY A 451 -67.99 -22.14 -0.16
C GLY A 451 -68.74 -21.61 -1.38
N ASN A 452 -69.09 -20.32 -1.41
CA ASN A 452 -70.03 -19.77 -2.41
C ASN A 452 -69.33 -19.06 -3.59
N LYS A 453 -68.16 -18.44 -3.39
CA LYS A 453 -67.43 -17.72 -4.45
C LYS A 453 -65.93 -17.74 -4.14
N LYS A 454 -65.09 -18.04 -5.15
CA LYS A 454 -63.63 -18.08 -4.98
C LYS A 454 -63.01 -16.70 -5.14
N LEU A 455 -62.06 -16.36 -4.28
CA LEU A 455 -61.21 -15.16 -4.41
C LEU A 455 -59.82 -15.51 -3.91
N TYR A 456 -58.79 -15.08 -4.64
CA TYR A 456 -57.40 -15.26 -4.21
C TYR A 456 -56.66 -13.93 -4.31
N GLU A 457 -55.73 -13.71 -3.38
CA GLU A 457 -54.90 -12.52 -3.38
C GLU A 457 -53.42 -12.83 -3.21
N GLY A 458 -52.59 -12.00 -3.82
CA GLY A 458 -51.15 -11.99 -3.63
C GLY A 458 -50.65 -10.56 -3.69
N GLY A 459 -49.72 -10.19 -2.79
CA GLY A 459 -49.34 -8.79 -2.67
C GLY A 459 -48.05 -8.53 -1.93
N LEU A 460 -47.68 -7.26 -1.94
CA LEU A 460 -46.53 -6.72 -1.24
C LEU A 460 -46.93 -5.46 -0.49
N GLY A 461 -46.21 -5.15 0.58
CA GLY A 461 -46.46 -3.96 1.38
C GLY A 461 -45.28 -3.53 2.22
N PHE A 462 -45.48 -2.41 2.89
CA PHE A 462 -44.57 -1.85 3.86
C PHE A 462 -45.32 -1.56 5.16
N GLY A 463 -44.63 -1.71 6.27
CA GLY A 463 -45.22 -1.40 7.56
C GLY A 463 -44.20 -0.89 8.55
N ASN A 464 -44.72 -0.29 9.61
CA ASN A 464 -43.96 0.00 10.82
C ASN A 464 -44.66 -0.61 12.05
N GLN A 465 -43.90 -0.74 13.13
CA GLN A 465 -44.43 -1.10 14.44
C GLN A 465 -43.82 -0.17 15.51
N ILE A 466 -44.69 0.53 16.22
CA ILE A 466 -44.32 1.40 17.33
C ILE A 466 -44.77 0.73 18.62
N ASN A 467 -43.82 0.39 19.50
CA ASN A 467 -44.14 -0.18 20.81
C ASN A 467 -44.54 0.96 21.76
N VAL A 468 -45.81 1.01 22.17
CA VAL A 468 -46.31 2.01 23.13
C VAL A 468 -46.06 1.54 24.57
N PHE A 469 -46.35 0.28 24.84
CA PHE A 469 -46.06 -0.38 26.12
C PHE A 469 -45.39 -1.75 25.87
N LYS A 470 -44.93 -2.41 26.94
CA LYS A 470 -44.39 -3.77 26.84
C LYS A 470 -45.40 -4.76 26.25
N TRP A 471 -46.69 -4.54 26.50
CA TRP A 471 -47.80 -5.40 26.06
C TRP A 471 -48.56 -4.86 24.84
N LEU A 472 -48.31 -3.62 24.40
CA LEU A 472 -49.07 -2.92 23.37
C LEU A 472 -48.17 -2.31 22.30
N ALA A 473 -48.46 -2.59 21.03
CA ALA A 473 -47.86 -1.91 19.90
C ALA A 473 -48.92 -1.41 18.92
N LEU A 474 -48.59 -0.36 18.18
CA LEU A 474 -49.39 0.16 17.07
C LEU A 474 -48.64 -0.13 15.77
N ASN A 475 -49.37 -0.50 14.72
CA ASN A 475 -48.83 -0.74 13.40
C ASN A 475 -49.58 0.06 12.34
N THR A 476 -48.84 0.66 11.42
CA THR A 476 -49.38 1.27 10.21
C THR A 476 -48.80 0.52 9.03
N GLU A 477 -49.65 -0.07 8.20
CA GLU A 477 -49.25 -0.92 7.08
C GLU A 477 -49.93 -0.45 5.81
N ILE A 478 -49.14 -0.30 4.74
CA ILE A 478 -49.64 -0.04 3.39
C ILE A 478 -49.33 -1.25 2.53
N SER A 479 -50.31 -1.75 1.77
CA SER A 479 -50.13 -2.89 0.88
C SER A 479 -50.83 -2.70 -0.44
N THR A 480 -50.28 -3.31 -1.48
CA THR A 480 -50.92 -3.47 -2.80
C THR A 480 -51.11 -4.97 -3.04
N ARG A 481 -52.34 -5.36 -3.34
CA ARG A 481 -52.76 -6.76 -3.51
C ARG A 481 -53.38 -6.94 -4.88
N TYR A 482 -52.94 -7.95 -5.61
CA TYR A 482 -53.61 -8.40 -6.83
C TYR A 482 -54.74 -9.36 -6.45
N LEU A 483 -55.96 -9.09 -6.90
CA LEU A 483 -57.14 -9.91 -6.64
C LEU A 483 -57.48 -10.76 -7.86
N TYR A 484 -57.26 -12.06 -7.78
CA TYR A 484 -57.66 -13.00 -8.83
C TYR A 484 -59.15 -13.35 -8.69
N GLN A 485 -59.94 -12.83 -9.62
CA GLN A 485 -61.41 -12.96 -9.69
C GLN A 485 -61.86 -13.82 -10.88
N GLY A 486 -61.02 -14.77 -11.30
CA GLY A 486 -61.36 -15.76 -12.34
C GLY A 486 -60.70 -15.56 -13.70
N ASP A 487 -60.15 -14.38 -14.01
CA ASP A 487 -59.39 -14.12 -15.24
C ASP A 487 -58.17 -13.24 -14.94
N THR A 488 -57.01 -13.68 -15.42
CA THR A 488 -55.72 -12.98 -15.24
C THR A 488 -55.54 -11.80 -16.18
N LYS A 489 -56.40 -11.65 -17.20
CA LYS A 489 -56.35 -10.53 -18.15
C LYS A 489 -56.71 -9.19 -17.51
N TYR A 490 -57.50 -9.22 -16.45
CA TYR A 490 -57.93 -8.03 -15.75
C TYR A 490 -56.94 -7.60 -14.69
N THR A 491 -56.77 -6.29 -14.59
CA THR A 491 -55.96 -5.65 -13.55
C THR A 491 -56.86 -5.31 -12.38
N ASN A 492 -56.77 -6.12 -11.33
CA ASN A 492 -57.54 -5.99 -10.10
C ASN A 492 -56.58 -5.69 -8.94
N LEU A 493 -56.36 -4.41 -8.62
CA LEU A 493 -55.38 -3.97 -7.63
C LEU A 493 -56.06 -3.31 -6.44
N LEU A 494 -55.96 -3.95 -5.28
CA LEU A 494 -56.42 -3.43 -4.00
C LEU A 494 -55.26 -2.78 -3.25
N ASN A 495 -55.30 -1.46 -3.11
CA ASN A 495 -54.39 -0.72 -2.22
C ASN A 495 -55.07 -0.56 -0.87
N ARG A 496 -54.40 -0.99 0.20
CA ARG A 496 -54.96 -1.00 1.55
C ARG A 496 -54.01 -0.31 2.52
N LEU A 497 -54.57 0.56 3.36
CA LEU A 497 -53.92 1.17 4.51
C LEU A 497 -54.56 0.59 5.78
N ASP A 498 -53.82 -0.24 6.50
CA ASP A 498 -54.20 -0.83 7.78
C ASP A 498 -53.61 -0.01 8.93
N VAL A 499 -54.46 0.35 9.91
CA VAL A 499 -54.03 0.94 11.17
C VAL A 499 -54.42 -0.03 12.28
N GLY A 500 -53.44 -0.76 12.79
CA GLY A 500 -53.65 -1.87 13.71
C GLY A 500 -53.17 -1.58 15.13
N ILE A 501 -53.79 -2.32 16.05
CA ILE A 501 -53.34 -2.52 17.42
C ILE A 501 -52.82 -3.95 17.54
N ASN A 502 -51.67 -4.11 18.17
CA ASN A 502 -51.02 -5.39 18.42
C ASN A 502 -50.87 -5.59 19.94
N ILE A 503 -51.64 -6.53 20.48
CA ILE A 503 -51.63 -6.92 21.90
C ILE A 503 -50.74 -8.15 22.07
N LYS A 504 -49.62 -7.99 22.78
CA LYS A 504 -48.65 -9.05 23.03
C LYS A 504 -49.09 -9.89 24.23
N LEU A 505 -49.50 -11.13 23.97
CA LEU A 505 -49.92 -12.08 25.00
C LEU A 505 -48.73 -12.81 25.66
N GLY A 506 -47.56 -12.75 25.02
CA GLY A 506 -46.34 -13.38 25.53
C GLY A 506 -45.16 -13.13 24.60
N ARG A 507 -44.17 -14.01 24.68
CA ARG A 507 -42.92 -13.90 23.90
C ARG A 507 -43.02 -14.34 22.44
N SER A 508 -44.06 -15.12 22.09
CA SER A 508 -44.17 -15.78 20.78
C SER A 508 -45.50 -15.54 20.06
N LEU A 509 -46.47 -14.90 20.73
CA LEU A 509 -47.84 -14.74 20.24
C LEU A 509 -48.39 -13.33 20.54
N SER A 510 -49.05 -12.77 19.54
CA SER A 510 -49.80 -11.52 19.62
C SER A 510 -51.15 -11.63 18.93
N ILE A 511 -52.14 -10.88 19.43
CA ILE A 511 -53.40 -10.63 18.72
C ILE A 511 -53.28 -9.28 18.00
N ILE A 512 -53.77 -9.22 16.77
CA ILE A 512 -53.84 -7.99 15.98
C ILE A 512 -55.29 -7.67 15.62
N GLY A 513 -55.61 -6.38 15.59
CA GLY A 513 -56.92 -5.90 15.18
C GLY A 513 -56.90 -4.42 14.82
N GLY A 514 -57.67 -3.99 13.83
CA GLY A 514 -57.81 -2.57 13.53
C GLY A 514 -58.60 -2.26 12.26
N PRO A 515 -58.96 -0.98 12.05
CA PRO A 515 -59.60 -0.53 10.82
C PRO A 515 -58.64 -0.52 9.64
N SER A 516 -59.21 -0.52 8.44
CA SER A 516 -58.49 -0.31 7.19
C SER A 516 -59.22 0.65 6.27
N TYR A 517 -58.45 1.28 5.38
CA TYR A 517 -58.97 2.03 4.25
C TYR A 517 -58.54 1.34 2.95
N ASN A 518 -59.50 1.12 2.06
CA ASN A 518 -59.28 0.39 0.82
C ASN A 518 -59.52 1.29 -0.40
N TYR A 519 -58.63 1.16 -1.38
CA TYR A 519 -58.70 1.84 -2.67
C TYR A 519 -58.38 0.84 -3.78
N TYR A 520 -59.43 0.41 -4.45
CA TYR A 520 -59.41 -0.70 -5.39
C TYR A 520 -59.56 -0.20 -6.83
N TYR A 521 -58.68 -0.68 -7.70
CA TYR A 521 -58.74 -0.48 -9.15
C TYR A 521 -59.12 -1.78 -9.84
N SER A 522 -60.05 -1.73 -10.80
CA SER A 522 -60.46 -2.88 -11.60
C SER A 522 -60.99 -2.46 -12.96
N ASP A 523 -60.39 -3.00 -14.02
CA ASP A 523 -60.87 -2.93 -15.41
C ASP A 523 -61.83 -4.07 -15.77
N GLN A 524 -61.98 -5.07 -14.90
CA GLN A 524 -63.02 -6.09 -14.98
C GLN A 524 -64.40 -5.44 -14.87
N LYS A 525 -65.27 -5.76 -15.83
CA LYS A 525 -66.63 -5.18 -15.94
C LYS A 525 -67.74 -6.17 -15.59
N GLN A 526 -67.43 -7.47 -15.60
CA GLN A 526 -68.40 -8.55 -15.40
C GLN A 526 -67.85 -9.56 -14.41
N ALA A 527 -68.74 -10.09 -13.58
CA ALA A 527 -68.44 -11.21 -12.69
C ALA A 527 -68.17 -12.49 -13.51
N ILE A 528 -67.24 -13.30 -13.04
CA ILE A 528 -66.94 -14.61 -13.61
C ILE A 528 -67.58 -15.66 -12.72
N ASN A 529 -68.30 -16.61 -13.33
CA ASN A 529 -69.02 -17.63 -12.58
C ASN A 529 -68.08 -18.42 -11.65
N GLY A 530 -68.49 -18.60 -10.40
CA GLY A 530 -67.70 -19.27 -9.36
C GLY A 530 -66.63 -18.41 -8.69
N TYR A 531 -66.46 -17.15 -9.07
CA TYR A 531 -65.52 -16.21 -8.45
C TYR A 531 -66.23 -15.00 -7.82
N ALA A 532 -65.64 -14.45 -6.77
CA ALA A 532 -66.12 -13.22 -6.17
C ALA A 532 -65.85 -12.03 -7.10
N TYR A 533 -66.73 -11.04 -7.08
CA TYR A 533 -66.55 -9.79 -7.79
C TYR A 533 -66.68 -8.65 -6.79
N VAL A 534 -65.53 -8.13 -6.35
CA VAL A 534 -65.38 -7.22 -5.20
C VAL A 534 -66.17 -5.92 -5.35
N LYS A 535 -66.47 -5.50 -6.59
CA LYS A 535 -67.31 -4.31 -6.85
C LYS A 535 -68.77 -4.49 -6.45
N ASP A 536 -69.27 -5.72 -6.39
CA ASP A 536 -70.67 -6.01 -6.05
C ASP A 536 -70.89 -6.17 -4.53
N GLU A 537 -69.82 -6.10 -3.75
CA GLU A 537 -69.90 -6.25 -2.29
C GLU A 537 -70.55 -5.04 -1.62
N SER A 538 -71.31 -5.29 -0.54
CA SER A 538 -71.98 -4.23 0.21
C SER A 538 -70.97 -3.23 0.82
N ASN A 539 -71.38 -1.97 1.01
CA ASN A 539 -70.55 -0.88 1.54
C ASN A 539 -69.34 -0.45 0.67
N HIS A 540 -69.28 -0.89 -0.58
CA HIS A 540 -68.28 -0.46 -1.56
C HIS A 540 -68.81 0.74 -2.36
N HIS A 541 -68.07 1.85 -2.32
CA HIS A 541 -68.48 3.08 -2.98
C HIS A 541 -67.59 3.39 -4.18
N SER A 542 -68.18 3.42 -5.38
CA SER A 542 -67.50 3.89 -6.59
C SER A 542 -67.07 5.35 -6.45
N THR A 543 -65.91 5.68 -7.00
CA THR A 543 -65.46 7.08 -7.10
C THR A 543 -66.07 7.75 -8.33
N SER A 544 -65.69 9.01 -8.61
CA SER A 544 -66.04 9.67 -9.87
C SER A 544 -65.53 8.92 -11.11
N ASN A 545 -64.51 8.07 -10.95
CA ASN A 545 -64.03 7.14 -11.96
C ASN A 545 -64.53 5.72 -11.64
N THR A 546 -65.28 5.12 -12.57
CA THR A 546 -65.92 3.79 -12.43
C THR A 546 -64.93 2.62 -12.37
N TYR A 547 -63.66 2.86 -12.69
CA TYR A 547 -62.59 1.88 -12.48
C TYR A 547 -62.16 1.78 -11.01
N PHE A 548 -62.47 2.78 -10.18
CA PHE A 548 -62.03 2.84 -8.80
C PHE A 548 -63.18 2.77 -7.80
N THR A 549 -62.97 1.95 -6.75
CA THR A 549 -63.90 1.71 -5.66
C THR A 549 -63.18 1.88 -4.33
N ARG A 550 -63.86 2.42 -3.32
CA ARG A 550 -63.30 2.62 -1.97
C ARG A 550 -64.28 2.20 -0.87
N TRP A 551 -63.74 1.75 0.26
CA TRP A 551 -64.52 1.40 1.45
C TRP A 551 -63.64 1.40 2.70
N LEU A 552 -64.30 1.43 3.86
CA LEU A 552 -63.67 1.18 5.15
C LEU A 552 -63.81 -0.30 5.49
N GLY A 553 -62.74 -0.88 6.01
CA GLY A 553 -62.67 -2.29 6.34
C GLY A 553 -62.09 -2.55 7.73
N TRP A 554 -61.74 -3.80 7.97
CA TRP A 554 -61.17 -4.25 9.25
C TRP A 554 -60.20 -5.41 9.01
N THR A 555 -59.23 -5.54 9.91
CA THR A 555 -58.30 -6.68 9.95
C THR A 555 -58.30 -7.25 11.35
N ALA A 556 -58.34 -8.58 11.49
CA ALA A 556 -58.19 -9.27 12.77
C ALA A 556 -57.38 -10.55 12.59
N GLY A 557 -56.52 -10.88 13.55
CA GLY A 557 -55.70 -12.08 13.43
C GLY A 557 -54.69 -12.27 14.55
N ILE A 558 -53.71 -13.14 14.28
CA ILE A 558 -52.62 -13.45 15.20
C ILE A 558 -51.28 -13.30 14.51
N THR A 559 -50.28 -12.88 15.29
CA THR A 559 -48.88 -12.87 14.86
C THR A 559 -48.08 -13.89 15.65
N LEU A 560 -47.31 -14.70 14.94
CA LEU A 560 -46.36 -15.67 15.46
C LEU A 560 -44.94 -15.15 15.25
N PHE A 561 -44.11 -15.31 16.28
CA PHE A 561 -42.73 -14.85 16.28
C PHE A 561 -41.77 -16.03 16.17
N ASN A 562 -40.88 -15.98 15.17
CA ASN A 562 -39.70 -16.84 15.15
C ASN A 562 -38.56 -16.08 15.83
N TYR A 563 -37.92 -16.75 16.80
CA TYR A 563 -36.72 -16.26 17.48
C TYR A 563 -35.47 -16.50 16.64
#